data_AF-A0A376WX76-F1
#
_entry.id   AF-A0A376WX76-F1
#
_cell.length_a   1.000
_cell.length_b   1.000
_cell.length_c   1.000
_cell.angle_alpha   90.00
_cell.angle_beta   90.00
_cell.angle_gamma   90.00
#
_symmetry.space_group_name_H-M   'P 1'
#
loop_
_entity.id
_entity.type
_entity.pdbx_description
1 polymer ?
#
loop_
_entity_poly.entity_id
_entity_poly.type
_entity_poly.pdbx_seq_one_letter_code
_entity_poly.pdbx_strand_id
1 'polypeptide(L)' 'MPDLTLQKAAAKAYQAEVVARMLENYPHKLTDYDVEAVASLLADLIGPVAAYLIEEESKNPA' A
#
# COMPACT_ATOMS: atom_id res chain seq x y z
N MET A 1 -18.22 -3.41 2.33
CA MET A 1 -16.74 -3.37 2.38
C MET A 1 -16.36 -3.12 3.82
N PRO A 2 -15.36 -3.79 4.42
CA PRO A 2 -15.01 -3.53 5.80
C PRO A 2 -14.59 -2.05 5.93
N ASP A 3 -15.17 -1.33 6.89
CA ASP A 3 -14.79 0.05 7.21
C ASP A 3 -13.29 0.07 7.55
N LEU A 4 -12.49 0.53 6.58
CA LEU A 4 -11.07 0.77 6.80
C LEU A 4 -10.98 1.99 7.71
N THR A 5 -10.48 1.80 8.93
CA THR A 5 -10.26 2.92 9.84
C THR A 5 -8.93 3.61 9.54
N LEU A 6 -8.77 4.87 9.93
CA LEU A 6 -7.49 5.59 9.80
C LEU A 6 -6.31 4.79 10.38
N GLN A 7 -6.49 4.15 11.54
CA GLN A 7 -5.44 3.32 12.16
C GLN A 7 -5.05 2.11 11.28
N LYS A 8 -6.04 1.43 10.69
CA LYS A 8 -5.78 0.31 9.77
C LYS A 8 -5.16 0.78 8.46
N ALA A 9 -5.58 1.94 7.96
CA ALA A 9 -5.00 2.55 6.77
C ALA A 9 -3.53 2.92 6.99
N ALA A 10 -3.20 3.53 8.14
CA ALA A 10 -1.83 3.83 8.54
C ALA A 10 -0.96 2.56 8.67
N ALA A 11 -1.50 1.49 9.28
CA ALA A 11 -0.79 0.22 9.39
C ALA A 11 -0.49 -0.40 8.01
N LYS A 12 -1.45 -0.38 7.08
CA LYS A 12 -1.26 -0.85 5.71
C LYS A 12 -0.24 0.00 4.94
N ALA A 13 -0.30 1.32 5.08
CA ALA A 13 0.68 2.23 4.47
C ALA A 13 2.10 1.97 5.00
N TYR A 14 2.25 1.74 6.31
CA TYR A 14 3.54 1.37 6.90
C TYR A 14 4.06 0.03 6.34
N GLN A 15 3.20 -0.98 6.21
CA GLN A 15 3.58 -2.25 5.59
C GLN A 15 4.03 -2.07 4.14
N ALA A 16 3.33 -1.23 3.37
CA ALA A 16 3.72 -0.92 1.99
C ALA A 16 5.10 -0.24 1.91
N GLU A 17 5.39 0.70 2.81
CA GLU A 17 6.71 1.34 2.90
C GLU A 17 7.82 0.32 3.20
N VAL A 18 7.60 -0.59 4.15
CA VAL A 18 8.59 -1.63 4.48
C VAL A 18 8.89 -2.49 3.25
N VAL A 19 7.85 -2.92 2.52
CA VAL A 19 7.99 -3.71 1.30
C VAL A 19 8.71 -2.93 0.20
N ALA A 20 8.36 -1.65 -0.01
CA ALA A 20 9.03 -0.78 -0.98
C ALA A 20 10.53 -0.62 -0.67
N ARG A 21 10.89 -0.42 0.61
CA ARG A 21 12.30 -0.37 1.03
C ARG A 21 13.06 -1.66 0.80
N MET A 22 12.40 -2.82 0.93
CA MET A 22 13.02 -4.10 0.61
C MET A 22 13.32 -4.22 -0.89
N LEU A 23 12.41 -3.76 -1.75
CA LEU A 23 12.63 -3.68 -3.19
C LEU A 23 13.81 -2.76 -3.53
N GLU A 24 13.87 -1.56 -2.93
CA GLU A 24 14.92 -0.57 -3.20
C GLU A 24 16.32 -1.07 -2.83
N ASN A 25 16.46 -1.79 -1.72
CA ASN A 25 17.76 -2.23 -1.22
C ASN A 25 18.28 -3.50 -1.90
N TYR A 26 17.39 -4.36 -2.41
CA TYR A 26 17.77 -5.65 -3.01
C TYR A 26 17.14 -5.92 -4.38
N PRO A 27 17.05 -4.94 -5.30
CA PRO A 27 16.33 -5.12 -6.56
C PRO A 27 16.97 -6.19 -7.44
N HIS A 28 18.29 -6.33 -7.37
CA HIS A 28 19.08 -7.31 -8.12
C HIS A 28 18.95 -8.76 -7.60
N LYS A 29 18.21 -8.98 -6.50
CA LYS A 29 17.94 -10.33 -5.96
C LYS A 29 16.55 -10.84 -6.31
N LEU A 30 15.75 -10.04 -7.00
CA LEU A 30 14.38 -10.35 -7.35
C LEU A 30 14.32 -10.82 -8.79
N THR A 31 13.61 -11.92 -9.01
CA THR A 31 13.22 -12.36 -10.35
C THR A 31 12.04 -11.53 -10.85
N ASP A 32 11.75 -11.61 -12.15
CA ASP A 32 10.56 -10.96 -12.73
C ASP A 32 9.27 -11.38 -12.02
N TYR A 33 9.18 -12.66 -11.62
CA TYR A 33 8.06 -13.19 -10.85
C TYR A 33 7.97 -12.57 -9.45
N ASP A 34 9.11 -12.37 -8.77
CA ASP A 34 9.13 -11.70 -7.46
C ASP A 34 8.68 -10.25 -7.59
N VAL A 35 9.08 -9.55 -8.66
CA VAL A 35 8.65 -8.18 -8.94
C VAL A 35 7.13 -8.12 -9.16
N GLU A 36 6.55 -9.02 -9.94
CA GLU A 36 5.09 -9.11 -10.14
C GLU A 36 4.34 -9.40 -8.83
N ALA A 37 4.85 -10.32 -8.02
CA ALA A 37 4.27 -10.69 -6.74
C ALA A 37 4.31 -9.52 -5.75
N VAL A 38 5.43 -8.81 -5.66
CA VAL A 38 5.54 -7.63 -4.79
C VAL A 38 4.69 -6.47 -5.30
N ALA A 39 4.61 -6.25 -6.61
CA ALA A 39 3.72 -5.23 -7.18
C ALA A 39 2.26 -5.50 -6.82
N SER A 40 1.83 -6.77 -6.91
CA SER A 40 0.48 -7.19 -6.50
C SER A 40 0.25 -6.98 -5.01
N LEU A 41 1.23 -7.34 -4.16
CA LEU A 41 1.16 -7.10 -2.71
C LEU A 41 1.06 -5.61 -2.37
N LEU A 42 1.84 -4.76 -3.03
CA LEU A 42 1.78 -3.30 -2.86
C LEU A 42 0.41 -2.75 -3.25
N ALA A 43 -0.17 -3.23 -4.36
CA ALA A 43 -1.52 -2.84 -4.78
C ALA A 43 -2.59 -3.21 -3.74
N ASP A 44 -2.51 -4.41 -3.15
CA ASP A 44 -3.44 -4.86 -2.10
C ASP A 44 -3.27 -4.12 -0.76
N LEU A 45 -2.07 -3.63 -0.47
CA LEU A 45 -1.79 -2.81 0.70
C LEU A 45 -2.25 -1.36 0.49
N ILE A 46 -1.91 -0.74 -0.63
CA ILE A 46 -2.11 0.70 -0.86
C ILE A 46 -3.44 1.04 -1.51
N GLY A 47 -4.00 0.16 -2.35
CA GLY A 47 -5.26 0.41 -3.05
C GLY A 47 -6.42 0.74 -2.11
N PRO A 48 -6.68 -0.05 -1.06
CA PRO A 48 -7.69 0.26 -0.05
C PRO A 48 -7.39 1.55 0.73
N VAL A 49 -6.11 1.86 0.97
CA VAL A 49 -5.70 3.09 1.67
C VAL A 49 -6.00 4.31 0.80
N ALA A 50 -5.65 4.26 -0.48
CA ALA A 50 -5.94 5.33 -1.43
C ALA A 50 -7.45 5.58 -1.54
N ALA A 51 -8.24 4.51 -1.69
CA ALA A 51 -9.70 4.60 -1.72
C ALA A 51 -10.27 5.26 -0.46
N TYR A 52 -9.79 4.85 0.73
CA TYR A 52 -10.19 5.44 2.00
C TYR A 52 -9.83 6.93 2.09
N LEU A 53 -8.60 7.32 1.74
CA LEU A 53 -8.17 8.71 1.82
C LEU A 53 -8.95 9.62 0.85
N ILE A 54 -9.24 9.14 -0.35
CA ILE A 54 -10.09 9.86 -1.32
C ILE A 54 -11.51 10.05 -0.75
N GLU A 55 -12.07 9.01 -0.13
CA GLU A 55 -13.38 9.10 0.50
C GLU A 55 -13.37 10.10 1.67
N GLU A 56 -12.36 10.07 2.54
CA GLU A 56 -12.24 11.01 3.66
C GLU A 56 -12.02 12.46 3.20
N GLU A 57 -11.20 12.68 2.17
CA GLU A 57 -11.02 14.00 1.56
C GLU A 57 -12.34 14.55 0.99
N SER A 58 -13.15 13.69 0.37
CA SER A 58 -14.46 14.09 -0.16
C SER A 58 -15.47 14.48 0.93
N LYS A 59 -15.31 13.97 2.16
CA LYS A 59 -16.15 14.31 3.32
C LYS A 59 -15.74 15.64 3.96
N ASN A 60 -14.49 16.05 3.80
CA ASN A 60 -13.98 17.31 4.33
C ASN A 60 -13.11 18.03 3.28
N PRO A 61 -13.72 18.52 2.19
CA PRO A 61 -12.99 19.27 1.17
C PRO A 61 -12.42 20.54 1.81
N ALA A 62 -11.11 20.74 1.62
CA ALA A 62 -10.38 21.90 2.13
C ALA A 62 -10.92 23.24 1.61
#